data_AF-A0A920ICK0-F1
#
_entry.id   AF-A0A920ICK0-F1
#
_cell.length_a   1.000
_cell.length_b   1.000
_cell.length_c   1.000
_cell.angle_alpha   90.00
_cell.angle_beta   90.00
_cell.angle_gamma   90.00
#
_symmetry.space_group_name_H-M   'P 1'
#
loop_
_entity.id
_entity.type
_entity.pdbx_description
1 polymer ?
#
loop_
_entity_poly.entity_id
_entity_poly.type
_entity_poly.pdbx_seq_one_letter_code
_entity_poly.pdbx_strand_id
1 'polypeptide(L)'
;MSGHQQQTKKTLNDMSEADAIISQMAEQARDAQAVMGRAEAESRNQALLQAAQLIRQNSQQIETANQKDREHGRQTGLTNAFIDRLTLTADRIEAMATGLEDIAGLDDPLGVELARWTRPNGLDIARISTALGVIGVIYESRPNVTVDAAGLCIKSGNAVILRGGSDSYHTSQMLSWFDAARFIPCWPAASSYTVCPFA
;
A
#
# COMPACT_ATOMS: atom_id res chain seq x y z
N MET A 1 39.06 21.57 12.14
CA MET A 1 37.76 22.27 12.01
C MET A 1 37.01 21.97 10.69
N SER A 2 37.55 21.15 9.76
CA SER A 2 36.89 20.85 8.48
C SER A 2 35.88 19.69 8.51
N GLY A 3 35.99 18.76 9.47
CA GLY A 3 35.13 17.57 9.53
C GLY A 3 33.66 17.86 9.90
N HIS A 4 33.41 18.85 10.75
CA HIS A 4 32.04 19.20 11.16
C HIS A 4 31.25 19.84 10.02
N GLN A 5 31.88 20.70 9.21
CA GLN A 5 31.24 21.39 8.07
C GLN A 5 30.95 20.46 6.88
N GLN A 6 31.77 19.41 6.69
CA GLN A 6 31.50 18.39 5.67
C GLN A 6 30.34 17.47 6.08
N GLN A 7 30.21 17.17 7.38
CA GLN A 7 29.12 16.34 7.88
C GLN A 7 27.77 17.08 7.87
N THR A 8 27.74 18.38 8.17
CA THR A 8 26.49 19.18 8.05
C THR A 8 26.04 19.32 6.60
N LYS A 9 26.96 19.52 5.66
CA LYS A 9 26.60 19.61 4.23
C LYS A 9 26.07 18.29 3.67
N LYS A 10 26.63 17.15 4.10
CA LYS A 10 26.14 15.83 3.68
C LYS A 10 24.73 15.56 4.20
N THR A 11 24.47 15.84 5.49
CA THR A 11 23.13 15.68 6.07
C THR A 11 22.08 16.59 5.43
N LEU A 12 22.44 17.83 5.08
CA LEU A 12 21.54 18.75 4.37
C LEU A 12 21.23 18.30 2.93
N ASN A 13 22.19 17.67 2.25
CA ASN A 13 22.00 17.12 0.91
C ASN A 13 21.15 15.84 0.94
N ASP A 14 21.38 14.95 1.91
CA ASP A 14 20.59 13.73 2.11
C ASP A 14 19.12 14.06 2.50
N MET A 15 18.89 15.11 3.31
CA MET A 15 17.54 15.59 3.62
C MET A 15 16.83 16.16 2.40
N SER A 16 17.53 16.93 1.56
CA SER A 16 16.97 17.48 0.32
C SER A 16 16.61 16.39 -0.70
N GLU A 17 17.37 15.29 -0.75
CA GLU A 17 17.08 14.15 -1.63
C GLU A 17 15.90 13.32 -1.10
N ALA A 18 15.83 13.07 0.21
CA ALA A 18 14.71 12.39 0.83
C ALA A 18 13.39 13.16 0.65
N ASP A 19 13.42 14.48 0.85
CA ASP A 19 12.25 15.35 0.66
C ASP A 19 11.77 15.32 -0.79
N ALA A 20 12.69 15.29 -1.77
CA ALA A 20 12.35 15.19 -3.18
C ALA A 20 11.67 13.86 -3.52
N ILE A 21 12.19 12.73 -3.02
CA ILE A 21 11.60 11.40 -3.22
C ILE A 21 10.20 11.33 -2.61
N ILE A 22 10.03 11.80 -1.37
CA ILE A 22 8.74 11.78 -0.67
C ILE A 22 7.73 12.69 -1.38
N SER A 23 8.16 13.87 -1.82
CA SER A 23 7.29 14.80 -2.56
C SER A 23 6.80 14.19 -3.86
N GLN A 24 7.70 13.58 -4.64
CA GLN A 24 7.35 12.89 -5.87
C GLN A 24 6.36 11.75 -5.63
N MET A 25 6.59 10.92 -4.61
CA MET A 25 5.67 9.84 -4.24
C MET A 25 4.29 10.37 -3.83
N ALA A 26 4.24 11.49 -3.09
CA ALA A 26 2.99 12.10 -2.66
C ALA A 26 2.18 12.68 -3.85
N GLU A 27 2.86 13.30 -4.81
CA GLU A 27 2.24 13.79 -6.05
C GLU A 27 1.63 12.63 -6.86
N GLN A 28 2.40 11.56 -7.03
CA GLN A 28 1.95 10.37 -7.75
C GLN A 28 0.78 9.66 -7.06
N ALA A 29 0.83 9.56 -5.73
CA ALA A 29 -0.25 9.00 -4.94
C ALA A 29 -1.53 9.85 -5.06
N ARG A 30 -1.40 11.19 -5.10
CA ARG A 30 -2.55 12.09 -5.31
C ARG A 30 -3.17 11.89 -6.69
N ASP A 31 -2.37 11.75 -7.75
CA ASP A 31 -2.88 11.50 -9.10
C ASP A 31 -3.59 10.15 -9.19
N ALA A 32 -2.99 9.10 -8.62
CA ALA A 32 -3.59 7.76 -8.54
C ALA A 32 -4.92 7.78 -7.75
N GLN A 33 -4.96 8.50 -6.64
CA GLN A 33 -6.16 8.64 -5.81
C GLN A 33 -7.30 9.27 -6.58
N ALA A 34 -7.04 10.30 -7.39
CA ALA A 34 -8.07 10.98 -8.16
C ALA A 34 -8.77 10.03 -9.15
N VAL A 35 -8.03 9.08 -9.72
CA VAL A 35 -8.57 8.01 -10.57
C VAL A 35 -9.32 6.99 -9.73
N MET A 36 -8.70 6.50 -8.66
CA MET A 36 -9.25 5.43 -7.82
C MET A 36 -10.56 5.82 -7.11
N GLY A 37 -10.63 7.06 -6.60
CA GLY A 37 -11.83 7.58 -5.93
C GLY A 37 -13.02 7.81 -6.86
N ARG A 38 -12.81 7.77 -8.19
CA ARG A 38 -13.85 7.85 -9.22
C ARG A 38 -14.14 6.52 -9.91
N ALA A 39 -13.31 5.51 -9.68
CA ALA A 39 -13.48 4.19 -10.27
C ALA A 39 -14.75 3.54 -9.72
N GLU A 40 -15.48 2.82 -10.58
CA GLU A 40 -16.64 2.04 -10.15
C GLU A 40 -16.25 0.95 -9.15
N ALA A 41 -17.17 0.60 -8.25
CA ALA A 41 -17.01 -0.47 -7.25
C ALA A 41 -16.45 -1.75 -7.89
N GLU A 42 -17.04 -2.14 -9.03
CA GLU A 42 -16.70 -3.35 -9.76
C GLU A 42 -15.25 -3.34 -10.26
N SER A 43 -14.77 -2.21 -10.78
CA SER A 43 -13.38 -2.08 -11.20
C SER A 43 -12.40 -2.28 -10.05
N ARG A 44 -12.72 -1.74 -8.86
CA ARG A 44 -11.87 -1.89 -7.67
C ARG A 44 -11.91 -3.32 -7.14
N ASN A 45 -13.09 -3.96 -7.14
CA ASN A 45 -13.23 -5.36 -6.76
C ASN A 45 -12.45 -6.29 -7.71
N GLN A 46 -12.53 -6.07 -9.03
CA GLN A 46 -11.77 -6.84 -10.01
C GLN A 46 -10.27 -6.69 -9.82
N ALA A 47 -9.77 -5.49 -9.50
CA ALA A 47 -8.36 -5.29 -9.17
C ALA A 47 -7.92 -6.13 -7.96
N LEU A 48 -8.74 -6.20 -6.90
CA LEU A 48 -8.47 -7.03 -5.73
C LEU A 48 -8.41 -8.53 -6.07
N LEU A 49 -9.39 -9.02 -6.84
CA LEU A 49 -9.46 -10.42 -7.26
C LEU A 49 -8.27 -10.82 -8.15
N GLN A 50 -7.88 -9.95 -9.09
CA GLN A 50 -6.71 -10.19 -9.94
C GLN A 50 -5.42 -10.19 -9.12
N ALA A 51 -5.32 -9.32 -8.11
CA ALA A 51 -4.17 -9.30 -7.25
C ALA A 51 -4.06 -10.55 -6.35
N ALA A 52 -5.20 -11.09 -5.88
CA ALA A 52 -5.25 -12.40 -5.21
C ALA A 52 -4.72 -13.53 -6.11
N GLN A 53 -5.12 -13.55 -7.39
CA GLN A 53 -4.61 -14.52 -8.36
C GLN A 53 -3.10 -14.38 -8.57
N LEU A 54 -2.59 -13.15 -8.65
CA LEU A 54 -1.16 -12.90 -8.81
C LEU A 54 -0.34 -13.32 -7.59
N ILE A 55 -0.85 -13.14 -6.37
CA ILE A 55 -0.20 -13.67 -5.16
C ILE A 55 -0.02 -15.19 -5.30
N ARG A 56 -1.07 -15.91 -5.69
CA ARG A 56 -1.01 -17.38 -5.85
C ARG A 56 -0.03 -17.79 -6.94
N GLN A 57 -0.07 -17.12 -8.09
CA GLN A 57 0.83 -17.38 -9.22
C GLN A 57 2.32 -17.15 -8.88
N ASN A 58 2.60 -16.18 -8.01
CA ASN A 58 3.96 -15.81 -7.63
C ASN A 58 4.35 -16.32 -6.23
N SER A 59 3.59 -17.25 -5.66
CA SER A 59 3.80 -17.82 -4.30
C SER A 59 5.25 -18.28 -4.08
N GLN A 60 5.81 -19.05 -5.01
CA GLN A 60 7.20 -19.52 -4.94
C GLN A 60 8.22 -18.37 -4.90
N GLN A 61 7.97 -17.29 -5.63
CA GLN A 61 8.85 -16.12 -5.66
C GLN A 61 8.73 -15.32 -4.36
N ILE A 62 7.53 -15.19 -3.80
CA ILE A 62 7.28 -14.58 -2.49
C ILE A 62 8.02 -15.34 -1.40
N GLU A 63 7.92 -16.68 -1.37
CA GLU A 63 8.64 -17.52 -0.40
C GLU A 63 10.16 -17.36 -0.54
N THR A 64 10.67 -17.32 -1.76
CA THR A 64 12.10 -17.13 -2.04
C THR A 64 12.59 -15.76 -1.54
N ALA A 65 11.81 -14.70 -1.77
CA ALA A 65 12.13 -13.36 -1.27
C ALA A 65 12.08 -13.32 0.26
N ASN A 66 11.06 -13.94 0.86
CA ASN A 66 10.90 -14.01 2.31
C ASN A 66 12.02 -14.80 3.00
N GLN A 67 12.54 -15.84 2.35
CA GLN A 67 13.69 -16.57 2.86
C GLN A 67 14.93 -15.68 2.99
N LYS A 68 15.16 -14.76 2.04
CA LYS A 68 16.28 -13.80 2.10
C LYS A 68 16.14 -12.86 3.29
N ASP A 69 14.94 -12.31 3.49
CA ASP A 69 14.64 -11.42 4.62
C ASP A 69 14.81 -12.16 5.97
N ARG A 70 14.32 -13.39 6.08
CA ARG A 70 14.47 -14.19 7.31
C ARG A 70 15.93 -14.50 7.62
N GLU A 71 16.73 -14.82 6.61
CA GLU A 71 18.15 -15.08 6.77
C GLU A 71 18.91 -13.80 7.19
N HIS A 72 18.63 -12.69 6.51
CA HIS A 72 19.18 -11.39 6.88
C HIS A 72 18.78 -10.98 8.31
N GLY A 73 17.52 -11.20 8.69
CA GLY A 73 17.01 -10.96 10.02
C GLY A 73 17.74 -11.75 11.11
N ARG A 74 18.06 -13.03 10.83
CA ARG A 74 18.86 -13.85 11.77
C ARG A 74 20.28 -13.32 11.91
N GLN A 75 20.91 -12.94 10.80
CA GLN A 75 22.28 -12.41 10.79
C GLN A 75 22.40 -11.06 11.52
N THR A 76 21.36 -10.23 11.44
CA THR A 76 21.30 -8.92 12.10
C THR A 76 20.82 -8.98 13.55
N GLY A 77 20.51 -10.18 14.07
CA GLY A 77 20.16 -10.39 15.48
C GLY A 77 18.69 -10.11 15.82
N LEU A 78 17.77 -10.17 14.85
CA LEU A 78 16.34 -10.12 15.14
C LEU A 78 15.94 -11.24 16.09
N THR A 79 15.05 -10.92 17.04
CA THR A 79 14.53 -11.91 17.97
C THR A 79 13.66 -12.93 17.23
N ASN A 80 13.53 -14.14 17.80
CA ASN A 80 12.66 -15.18 17.24
C ASN A 80 11.21 -14.69 17.03
N ALA A 81 10.72 -13.77 17.87
CA ALA A 81 9.40 -13.18 17.73
C ALA A 81 9.27 -12.31 16.47
N PHE A 82 10.31 -11.55 16.11
CA PHE A 82 10.32 -10.76 14.88
C PHE A 82 10.47 -11.65 13.64
N ILE A 83 11.30 -12.70 13.72
CA ILE A 83 11.42 -13.69 12.63
C ILE A 83 10.09 -14.40 12.38
N ASP A 84 9.34 -14.75 13.42
CA ASP A 84 8.02 -15.37 13.26
C ASP A 84 7.02 -14.42 12.57
N ARG A 85 7.00 -13.13 12.95
CA ARG A 85 6.15 -12.13 12.29
C ARG A 85 6.54 -11.93 10.82
N LEU A 86 7.85 -11.94 10.53
CA LEU A 86 8.39 -11.79 9.19
C LEU A 86 8.09 -12.99 8.28
N THR A 87 7.91 -14.18 8.87
CA THR A 87 7.78 -15.43 8.10
C THR A 87 6.48 -15.47 7.29
N LEU A 88 6.61 -15.73 6.00
CA LEU A 88 5.52 -16.11 5.09
C LEU A 88 5.63 -17.59 4.76
N THR A 89 4.64 -18.37 5.20
CA THR A 89 4.42 -19.76 4.80
C THR A 89 3.42 -19.81 3.64
N ALA A 90 3.33 -20.94 2.94
CA ALA A 90 2.30 -21.18 1.95
C ALA A 90 0.89 -20.81 2.47
N ASP A 91 0.54 -21.23 3.69
CA ASP A 91 -0.74 -20.90 4.32
C ASP A 91 -0.94 -19.39 4.53
N ARG A 92 0.12 -18.67 4.92
CA ARG A 92 0.05 -17.20 5.10
C ARG A 92 -0.06 -16.48 3.75
N ILE A 93 0.57 -17.01 2.70
CA ILE A 93 0.46 -16.47 1.34
C ILE A 93 -0.95 -16.69 0.79
N GLU A 94 -1.52 -17.88 0.98
CA GLU A 94 -2.91 -18.15 0.61
C GLU A 94 -3.86 -17.26 1.41
N ALA A 95 -3.64 -17.10 2.72
CA ALA A 95 -4.45 -16.21 3.55
C ALA A 95 -4.42 -14.75 3.07
N MET A 96 -3.29 -14.25 2.55
CA MET A 96 -3.24 -12.92 1.92
C MET A 96 -4.13 -12.85 0.67
N ALA A 97 -4.11 -13.90 -0.17
CA ALA A 97 -4.95 -13.96 -1.36
C ALA A 97 -6.44 -14.02 -1.01
N THR A 98 -6.83 -14.89 -0.07
CA THR A 98 -8.19 -14.99 0.45
C THR A 98 -8.64 -13.68 1.09
N GLY A 99 -7.77 -13.01 1.85
CA GLY A 99 -8.08 -11.72 2.47
C GLY A 99 -8.46 -10.64 1.45
N LEU A 100 -7.84 -10.62 0.27
CA LEU A 100 -8.24 -9.72 -0.82
C LEU A 100 -9.59 -10.07 -1.43
N GLU A 101 -9.90 -11.36 -1.55
CA GLU A 101 -11.20 -11.84 -2.02
C GLU A 101 -12.31 -11.45 -1.03
N ASP A 102 -12.03 -11.60 0.27
CA ASP A 102 -12.92 -11.16 1.35
C ASP A 102 -13.15 -9.64 1.29
N ILE A 103 -12.09 -8.85 1.11
CA ILE A 103 -12.20 -7.39 0.96
C ILE A 103 -13.01 -7.01 -0.30
N ALA A 104 -12.82 -7.74 -1.41
CA ALA A 104 -13.59 -7.52 -2.63
C ALA A 104 -15.10 -7.77 -2.39
N GLY A 105 -15.43 -8.77 -1.57
CA GLY A 105 -16.80 -9.13 -1.19
C GLY A 105 -17.50 -8.16 -0.21
N LEU A 106 -16.79 -7.21 0.38
CA LEU A 106 -17.40 -6.19 1.25
C LEU A 106 -18.31 -5.24 0.45
N ASP A 107 -19.25 -4.57 1.11
CA ASP A 107 -20.01 -3.49 0.48
C ASP A 107 -19.09 -2.32 0.08
N ASP A 108 -19.44 -1.60 -0.99
CA ASP A 108 -18.69 -0.40 -1.38
C ASP A 108 -18.93 0.74 -0.36
N PRO A 109 -17.89 1.24 0.32
CA PRO A 109 -18.05 2.33 1.27
C PRO A 109 -18.20 3.72 0.61
N LEU A 110 -18.02 3.87 -0.70
CA LEU A 110 -18.04 5.15 -1.40
C LEU A 110 -19.44 5.53 -1.91
N GLY A 111 -19.79 6.82 -1.83
CA GLY A 111 -21.04 7.34 -2.37
C GLY A 111 -22.28 6.99 -1.54
N VAL A 112 -22.10 6.46 -0.32
CA VAL A 112 -23.19 6.08 0.57
C VAL A 112 -23.76 7.33 1.25
N GLU A 113 -25.08 7.52 1.17
CA GLU A 113 -25.78 8.59 1.90
C GLU A 113 -25.88 8.25 3.38
N LEU A 114 -25.19 9.03 4.22
CA LEU A 114 -25.12 8.85 5.66
C LEU A 114 -26.20 9.62 6.43
N ALA A 115 -26.76 10.66 5.80
CA ALA A 115 -27.85 11.48 6.34
C ALA A 115 -28.38 12.43 5.26
N ARG A 116 -29.66 12.78 5.34
CA ARG A 116 -30.28 13.84 4.53
C ARG A 116 -31.31 14.61 5.34
N TRP A 117 -31.34 15.93 5.18
CA TRP A 117 -32.29 16.78 5.88
C TRP A 117 -32.57 18.07 5.11
N THR A 118 -33.74 18.64 5.32
CA THR A 118 -34.14 19.93 4.73
C THR A 118 -34.08 21.02 5.79
N ARG A 119 -33.47 22.16 5.45
CA ARG A 119 -33.43 23.34 6.32
C ARG A 119 -34.73 24.14 6.21
N PRO A 120 -35.10 24.96 7.23
CA PRO A 120 -36.30 25.80 7.17
C PRO A 120 -36.35 26.79 6.00
N ASN A 121 -35.21 27.09 5.38
CA ASN A 121 -35.09 27.92 4.18
C ASN A 121 -35.22 27.14 2.86
N GLY A 122 -35.56 25.85 2.90
CA GLY A 122 -35.75 25.00 1.74
C GLY A 122 -34.49 24.32 1.18
N LEU A 123 -33.31 24.47 1.81
CA LEU A 123 -32.10 23.77 1.36
C LEU A 123 -32.18 22.28 1.69
N ASP A 124 -32.00 21.43 0.68
CA ASP A 124 -31.83 19.99 0.81
C ASP A 124 -30.34 19.66 0.97
N ILE A 125 -29.98 19.05 2.09
CA ILE A 125 -28.59 18.76 2.45
C ILE A 125 -28.46 17.26 2.66
N ALA A 126 -27.49 16.66 1.96
CA ALA A 126 -27.09 15.27 2.15
C ALA A 126 -25.62 15.18 2.60
N ARG A 127 -25.32 14.20 3.44
CA ARG A 127 -23.96 13.82 3.83
C ARG A 127 -23.63 12.50 3.13
N ILE A 128 -22.66 12.54 2.22
CA ILE A 128 -22.24 11.40 1.40
C ILE A 128 -20.83 10.97 1.80
N SER A 129 -20.56 9.67 1.87
CA SER A 129 -19.21 9.15 2.10
C SER A 129 -18.31 9.35 0.87
N THR A 130 -17.05 9.71 1.12
CA THR A 130 -16.02 9.87 0.09
C THR A 130 -14.71 9.26 0.58
N ALA A 131 -13.81 8.94 -0.36
CA ALA A 131 -12.44 8.57 -0.03
C ALA A 131 -11.75 9.71 0.75
N LEU A 132 -10.84 9.34 1.66
CA LEU A 132 -10.04 10.27 2.45
C LEU A 132 -8.98 10.97 1.59
N GLY A 133 -8.39 10.23 0.64
CA GLY A 133 -7.30 10.71 -0.19
C GLY A 133 -6.13 9.72 -0.19
N VAL A 134 -4.97 10.20 0.24
CA VAL A 134 -3.72 9.43 0.31
C VAL A 134 -3.49 8.99 1.75
N ILE A 135 -3.23 7.70 1.95
CA ILE A 135 -2.96 7.11 3.26
C ILE A 135 -1.50 6.66 3.33
N GLY A 136 -0.76 7.14 4.33
CA GLY A 136 0.57 6.63 4.65
C GLY A 136 0.47 5.51 5.69
N VAL A 137 1.04 4.34 5.41
CA VAL A 137 1.10 3.22 6.36
C VAL A 137 2.56 2.87 6.63
N ILE A 138 2.93 2.87 7.90
CA ILE A 138 4.26 2.51 8.37
C ILE A 138 4.13 1.25 9.22
N TYR A 139 4.86 0.20 8.87
CA TYR A 139 4.80 -1.09 9.56
C TYR A 139 6.18 -1.75 9.66
N GLU A 140 6.30 -2.71 10.57
CA GLU A 140 7.53 -3.46 10.84
C GLU A 140 7.27 -4.97 10.84
N SER A 141 8.22 -5.75 10.31
CA SER A 141 8.28 -7.21 10.39
C SER A 141 7.00 -7.97 10.07
N ARG A 142 6.12 -7.41 9.22
CA ARG A 142 4.83 -8.00 8.86
C ARG A 142 4.56 -7.80 7.38
N PRO A 143 5.19 -8.60 6.51
CA PRO A 143 5.07 -8.41 5.06
C PRO A 143 3.63 -8.56 4.55
N ASN A 144 2.75 -9.25 5.29
CA ASN A 144 1.32 -9.36 4.96
C ASN A 144 0.58 -8.02 5.03
N VAL A 145 1.02 -7.09 5.91
CA VAL A 145 0.39 -5.76 6.06
C VAL A 145 0.44 -4.99 4.74
N THR A 146 1.46 -5.24 3.91
CA THR A 146 1.54 -4.69 2.54
C THR A 146 0.26 -4.92 1.75
N VAL A 147 -0.21 -6.17 1.76
CA VAL A 147 -1.36 -6.62 0.98
C VAL A 147 -2.65 -6.18 1.64
N ASP A 148 -2.77 -6.39 2.95
CA ASP A 148 -3.98 -6.07 3.71
C ASP A 148 -4.29 -4.56 3.65
N ALA A 149 -3.27 -3.72 3.86
CA ALA A 149 -3.43 -2.27 3.81
C ALA A 149 -3.72 -1.77 2.39
N ALA A 150 -3.03 -2.32 1.38
CA ALA A 150 -3.31 -1.96 -0.01
C ALA A 150 -4.73 -2.34 -0.43
N GLY A 151 -5.17 -3.55 -0.08
CA GLY A 151 -6.51 -4.04 -0.41
C GLY A 151 -7.62 -3.16 0.15
N LEU A 152 -7.52 -2.80 1.44
CA LEU A 152 -8.49 -1.91 2.08
C LEU A 152 -8.48 -0.50 1.47
N CYS A 153 -7.31 0.04 1.12
CA CYS A 153 -7.20 1.33 0.46
C CYS A 153 -7.86 1.32 -0.93
N ILE A 154 -7.62 0.26 -1.71
CA ILE A 154 -8.27 0.06 -3.02
C ILE A 154 -9.79 -0.01 -2.87
N LYS A 155 -10.29 -0.82 -1.93
CA LYS A 155 -11.74 -0.94 -1.69
C LYS A 155 -12.38 0.41 -1.38
N SER A 156 -11.71 1.21 -0.55
CA SER A 156 -12.17 2.52 -0.07
C SER A 156 -11.79 3.70 -0.97
N GLY A 157 -11.25 3.46 -2.18
CA GLY A 157 -10.93 4.52 -3.15
C GLY A 157 -9.77 5.44 -2.76
N ASN A 158 -8.89 4.97 -1.87
CA ASN A 158 -7.72 5.72 -1.39
C ASN A 158 -6.45 5.23 -2.08
N ALA A 159 -5.51 6.15 -2.34
CA ALA A 159 -4.15 5.75 -2.65
C ALA A 159 -3.38 5.46 -1.36
N VAL A 160 -2.36 4.61 -1.44
CA VAL A 160 -1.56 4.22 -0.28
C VAL A 160 -0.07 4.35 -0.53
N ILE A 161 0.63 4.91 0.44
CA ILE A 161 2.10 4.92 0.52
C ILE A 161 2.50 3.98 1.65
N LEU A 162 3.24 2.92 1.32
CA LEU A 162 3.55 1.83 2.24
C LEU A 162 5.03 1.83 2.61
N ARG A 163 5.37 2.23 3.83
CA ARG A 163 6.73 2.15 4.35
C ARG A 163 6.89 0.93 5.24
N GLY A 164 7.47 -0.12 4.67
CA GLY A 164 7.85 -1.32 5.42
C GLY A 164 9.12 -1.13 6.25
N GLY A 165 9.38 -2.06 7.15
CA GLY A 165 10.66 -2.15 7.85
C GLY A 165 11.74 -2.74 6.93
N SER A 166 13.00 -2.32 7.15
CA SER A 166 14.16 -2.79 6.36
C SER A 166 14.39 -4.30 6.46
N ASP A 167 13.89 -4.91 7.53
CA ASP A 167 13.88 -6.35 7.78
C ASP A 167 12.96 -7.15 6.85
N SER A 168 12.01 -6.50 6.17
CA SER A 168 11.06 -7.12 5.24
C SER A 168 11.19 -6.59 3.80
N TYR A 169 12.35 -6.03 3.47
CA TYR A 169 12.58 -5.30 2.22
C TYR A 169 12.37 -6.17 0.99
N HIS A 170 12.97 -7.36 0.94
CA HIS A 170 12.87 -8.20 -0.26
C HIS A 170 11.44 -8.70 -0.49
N THR A 171 10.74 -9.06 0.58
CA THR A 171 9.35 -9.51 0.52
C THR A 171 8.44 -8.38 0.09
N SER A 172 8.60 -7.18 0.68
CA SER A 172 7.77 -6.02 0.37
C SER A 172 8.01 -5.51 -1.05
N GLN A 173 9.26 -5.58 -1.54
CA GLN A 173 9.60 -5.27 -2.93
C GLN A 173 9.09 -6.33 -3.90
N MET A 174 9.06 -7.61 -3.50
CA MET A 174 8.36 -8.63 -4.29
C MET A 174 6.90 -8.15 -4.37
N LEU A 175 6.19 -8.03 -3.25
CA LEU A 175 4.77 -7.65 -3.21
C LEU A 175 4.42 -6.26 -3.81
N SER A 176 5.38 -5.44 -4.25
CA SER A 176 5.09 -4.15 -4.89
C SER A 176 4.56 -4.24 -6.33
N TRP A 177 4.51 -5.42 -6.96
CA TRP A 177 3.83 -5.59 -8.27
C TRP A 177 2.31 -5.35 -8.22
N PHE A 178 1.75 -5.05 -7.06
CA PHE A 178 0.36 -4.63 -6.84
C PHE A 178 0.00 -3.33 -7.58
N ASP A 179 0.53 -3.07 -8.76
CA ASP A 179 0.19 -1.90 -9.55
C ASP A 179 -1.27 -2.01 -10.01
N ALA A 180 -2.19 -1.41 -9.23
CA ALA A 180 -3.62 -1.34 -9.54
C ALA A 180 -3.86 -0.74 -10.94
N ALA A 181 -2.87 -0.03 -11.47
CA ALA A 181 -2.80 0.44 -12.84
C ALA A 181 -3.01 -0.62 -13.92
N ARG A 182 -2.60 -1.87 -13.64
CA ARG A 182 -2.77 -2.97 -14.59
C ARG A 182 -4.20 -3.47 -14.71
N PHE A 183 -5.05 -3.19 -13.72
CA PHE A 183 -6.33 -3.89 -13.58
C PHE A 183 -7.55 -2.97 -13.76
N ILE A 184 -7.36 -1.66 -13.73
CA ILE A 184 -8.43 -0.68 -13.96
C ILE A 184 -8.32 -0.15 -15.40
N PRO A 185 -9.28 -0.43 -16.30
CA PRO A 185 -9.17 -0.15 -17.75
C PRO A 185 -8.97 1.33 -18.12
N CYS A 186 -9.30 2.25 -17.22
CA CYS A 186 -9.15 3.70 -17.41
C CYS A 186 -7.93 4.28 -16.66
N TRP A 187 -7.06 3.44 -16.13
CA TRP A 187 -5.92 3.88 -15.34
C TRP A 187 -4.76 4.37 -16.23
N PRO A 188 -4.19 5.56 -15.98
CA PRO A 188 -3.09 6.08 -16.77
C PRO A 188 -1.82 5.23 -16.57
N ALA A 189 -1.28 4.69 -17.67
CA ALA A 189 -0.10 3.84 -17.68
C ALA A 189 1.20 4.51 -17.17
N ALA A 190 1.18 5.82 -16.91
CA ALA A 190 2.34 6.62 -16.52
C ALA A 190 2.47 6.83 -14.99
N SER A 191 1.52 6.38 -14.19
CA SER A 191 1.48 6.60 -12.73
C SER A 191 1.74 5.31 -11.97
N SER A 192 2.93 4.75 -12.16
CA SER A 192 3.39 3.49 -11.55
C SER A 192 3.78 3.64 -10.08
N TYR A 193 2.83 3.87 -9.17
CA TYR A 193 3.17 3.87 -7.74
C TYR A 193 2.09 3.17 -6.91
N THR A 194 2.30 1.87 -6.75
CA THR A 194 1.74 1.06 -5.67
C THR A 194 2.90 0.53 -4.85
N VAL A 195 2.80 0.65 -3.53
CA VAL A 195 3.76 0.10 -2.54
C VAL A 195 5.22 0.50 -2.86
N CYS A 196 5.67 1.67 -2.42
CA CYS A 196 7.10 1.93 -2.34
C CYS A 196 7.62 1.46 -0.98
N PRO A 197 8.13 0.22 -0.82
CA PRO A 197 8.84 -0.11 0.41
C PRO A 197 10.08 0.78 0.47
N PHE A 198 10.02 1.80 1.33
CA PHE A 198 11.23 2.50 1.74
C PHE A 198 12.05 1.51 2.57
N ALA A 199 13.20 1.09 2.05
CA ALA A 199 14.31 0.65 2.88
C ALA A 199 15.05 1.89 3.39
#